data_AF-A0A0V0YQE6-F1
#
_entry.id   AF-A0A0V0YQE6-F1
#
_cell.length_a   1.000
_cell.length_b   1.000
_cell.length_c   1.000
_cell.angle_alpha   90.00
_cell.angle_beta   90.00
_cell.angle_gamma   90.00
#
_symmetry.space_group_name_H-M   'P 1'
#
loop_
_entity.id
_entity.type
_entity.pdbx_description
1 polymer ?
#
loop_
_entity_poly.entity_id
_entity_poly.type
_entity_poly.pdbx_seq_one_letter_code
_entity_poly.pdbx_strand_id
1 'polypeptide(L)'
;MDMEGLLRVGGRLTNAALPWCHKHPLLLPPDGTIVALIVRRAHESELHAGVNQTLAALRRRYWVIRGRQAVKRCIRSCITCRRQDGRPFCPLMSELPVARVEPTFPFGHVGLDF
;
A
#
# COMPACT_ATOMS: atom_id res chain seq x y z
N MET A 1 -7.93 29.10 -11.32
CA MET A 1 -6.97 29.46 -10.26
C MET A 1 -7.78 30.11 -9.16
N ASP A 2 -7.52 29.81 -7.89
CA ASP A 2 -8.26 30.41 -6.77
C ASP A 2 -7.69 31.78 -6.36
N MET A 3 -8.22 32.37 -5.30
CA MET A 3 -7.78 33.68 -4.78
C MET A 3 -6.35 33.67 -4.22
N GLU A 4 -5.79 32.49 -3.95
CA GLU A 4 -4.42 32.28 -3.44
C GLU A 4 -3.43 32.03 -4.58
N GLY A 5 -3.87 32.06 -5.84
CA GLY A 5 -3.03 31.75 -6.98
C GLY A 5 -2.77 30.24 -7.14
N LEU A 6 -3.61 29.38 -6.57
CA LEU A 6 -3.45 27.94 -6.62
C LEU A 6 -4.39 27.30 -7.65
N LEU A 7 -3.89 26.27 -8.34
CA LEU A 7 -4.71 25.47 -9.25
C LEU A 7 -5.50 24.42 -8.47
N ARG A 8 -6.81 24.41 -8.67
CA ARG A 8 -7.73 23.46 -8.03
C ARG A 8 -8.59 22.77 -9.07
N VAL A 9 -9.02 21.57 -8.73
CA VAL A 9 -9.91 20.79 -9.59
C VAL A 9 -11.34 21.25 -9.39
N GLY A 10 -12.00 21.64 -10.49
CA GLY A 10 -13.45 21.83 -10.53
C GLY A 10 -14.18 20.48 -10.53
N GLY A 11 -15.43 20.47 -10.09
CA GLY A 11 -16.22 19.24 -10.03
C GLY A 11 -17.71 19.50 -9.86
N ARG A 12 -18.49 18.41 -9.77
CA ARG A 12 -19.95 18.43 -9.64
C ARG A 12 -20.44 18.46 -8.18
N LEU A 13 -19.52 18.60 -7.22
CA LEU A 13 -19.80 18.55 -5.79
C LEU A 13 -20.02 19.94 -5.16
N THR A 14 -20.15 20.99 -5.96
CA THR A 14 -20.29 22.38 -5.50
C THR A 14 -21.40 22.55 -4.46
N ASN A 15 -22.54 21.88 -4.67
CA ASN A 15 -23.72 21.97 -3.79
C ASN A 15 -23.73 20.92 -2.66
N ALA A 16 -22.75 20.03 -2.58
CA ALA A 16 -22.71 19.01 -1.53
C ALA A 16 -22.49 19.65 -0.14
N ALA A 17 -23.00 19.05 0.93
CA ALA A 17 -22.73 19.47 2.30
C ALA A 17 -21.32 18.99 2.75
N LEU A 18 -20.28 19.44 2.04
CA LEU A 18 -18.88 19.08 2.26
C LEU A 18 -18.02 20.33 2.47
N PRO A 19 -16.87 20.19 3.16
CA PRO A 19 -15.87 21.24 3.20
C PRO A 19 -15.44 21.67 1.81
N TRP A 20 -15.16 22.96 1.63
CA TRP A 20 -14.81 23.53 0.33
C TRP A 20 -13.61 22.82 -0.34
N CYS A 21 -12.57 22.47 0.44
CA CYS A 21 -11.40 21.76 -0.06
C CYS A 21 -11.70 20.33 -0.56
N HIS A 22 -12.77 19.68 -0.07
CA HIS A 22 -13.22 18.37 -0.57
C HIS A 22 -13.90 18.49 -1.93
N LYS A 23 -14.57 19.63 -2.17
CA LYS A 23 -15.21 19.93 -3.45
C LYS A 23 -14.19 20.38 -4.49
N HIS A 24 -13.18 21.12 -4.05
CA HIS A 24 -12.17 21.75 -4.89
C HIS A 24 -10.74 21.41 -4.39
N PRO A 25 -10.30 20.16 -4.55
CA PRO A 25 -8.98 19.74 -4.09
C PRO A 25 -7.87 20.43 -4.89
N LEU A 26 -6.75 20.66 -4.22
CA LEU A 26 -5.56 21.30 -4.79
C LEU A 26 -4.90 20.39 -5.82
N LEU A 27 -4.69 20.88 -7.04
CA LEU A 27 -4.03 20.14 -8.11
C LEU A 27 -2.52 20.08 -7.82
N LEU A 28 -1.97 18.88 -7.76
CA LEU A 28 -0.55 18.64 -7.54
C LEU A 28 0.10 17.97 -8.74
N PRO A 29 1.38 18.29 -9.03
CA PRO A 29 2.15 17.60 -10.07
C PRO A 29 2.26 16.09 -9.77
N PRO A 30 2.60 15.27 -10.77
CA PRO A 30 2.60 13.82 -10.61
C PRO A 30 3.70 13.30 -9.68
N ASP A 31 4.79 14.03 -9.57
CA ASP A 31 6.01 13.61 -8.87
C ASP A 31 6.62 14.78 -8.08
N GLY A 32 7.58 14.46 -7.20
CA GLY A 32 8.27 15.42 -6.35
C GLY A 32 8.26 15.02 -4.88
N THR A 33 9.25 15.49 -4.12
CA THR A 33 9.44 15.11 -2.71
C THR A 33 8.22 15.46 -1.86
N ILE A 34 7.66 16.67 -2.02
CA ILE A 34 6.48 17.11 -1.26
C ILE A 34 5.26 16.23 -1.56
N VAL A 35 5.03 15.89 -2.83
CA VAL A 35 3.92 15.02 -3.24
C VAL A 35 4.08 13.63 -2.62
N ALA A 36 5.29 13.07 -2.65
CA ALA A 36 5.57 11.78 -2.02
C ALA A 36 5.30 11.80 -0.51
N LEU A 37 5.69 12.86 0.20
CA LEU A 37 5.43 13.03 1.63
C LEU A 37 3.92 13.16 1.93
N ILE A 38 3.18 13.91 1.11
CA ILE A 38 1.71 14.06 1.24
C ILE A 38 1.02 12.71 1.06
N VAL A 39 1.39 11.95 0.01
CA VAL A 39 0.84 10.63 -0.27
C VAL A 39 1.17 9.66 0.88
N ARG A 40 2.40 9.68 1.39
CA ARG A 40 2.81 8.87 2.54
C ARG A 40 2.00 9.18 3.79
N ARG A 41 1.83 10.47 4.11
CA ARG A 41 1.01 10.89 5.26
C ARG A 41 -0.43 10.41 5.12
N ALA A 42 -1.03 10.50 3.93
CA ALA A 42 -2.39 10.01 3.69
C ALA A 42 -2.50 8.49 3.84
N HIS A 43 -1.47 7.74 3.42
CA HIS A 43 -1.41 6.29 3.60
C HIS A 43 -1.29 5.90 5.07
N GLU A 44 -0.42 6.56 5.82
CA GLU A 44 -0.21 6.33 7.26
C GLU A 44 -1.44 6.73 8.09
N SER A 45 -2.10 7.86 7.76
CA SER A 45 -3.31 8.31 8.46
C SER A 45 -4.51 7.40 8.25
N GLU A 46 -4.53 6.65 7.14
CA GLU A 46 -5.56 5.64 6.85
C GLU A 46 -5.09 4.24 7.29
N LEU A 47 -4.21 4.17 8.30
CA LEU A 47 -3.77 2.93 8.94
C LEU A 47 -3.22 1.90 7.94
N HIS A 48 -2.40 2.36 7.01
CA HIS A 48 -1.80 1.52 5.97
C HIS A 48 -2.80 0.85 5.02
N ALA A 49 -3.97 1.47 4.82
CA ALA A 49 -4.98 0.98 3.89
C ALA A 49 -4.48 0.83 2.44
N GLY A 50 -5.23 0.04 1.68
CA GLY A 50 -4.98 -0.21 0.27
C GLY A 50 -5.19 1.00 -0.64
N VAL A 51 -4.81 0.85 -1.90
CA VAL A 51 -4.75 1.93 -2.91
C VAL A 51 -6.02 2.77 -2.99
N ASN A 52 -7.19 2.13 -3.01
CA ASN A 52 -8.45 2.85 -3.24
C ASN A 52 -8.83 3.74 -2.05
N GLN A 53 -8.65 3.25 -0.81
CA GLN A 53 -8.96 4.02 0.39
C GLN A 53 -7.98 5.18 0.56
N THR A 54 -6.68 4.92 0.43
CA THR A 54 -5.66 5.97 0.50
C THR A 54 -5.90 7.04 -0.59
N LEU A 55 -6.24 6.63 -1.80
CA LEU A 55 -6.55 7.57 -2.89
C LEU A 55 -7.80 8.41 -2.60
N ALA A 56 -8.84 7.81 -2.03
CA ALA A 56 -10.04 8.52 -1.63
C ALA A 56 -9.76 9.55 -0.52
N ALA A 57 -8.97 9.16 0.49
CA ALA A 57 -8.54 10.06 1.56
C ALA A 57 -7.68 11.22 1.03
N LEU A 58 -6.74 10.93 0.13
CA LEU A 58 -5.90 11.93 -0.53
C LEU A 58 -6.75 12.95 -1.29
N ARG A 59 -7.77 12.48 -2.04
CA ARG A 59 -8.68 13.30 -2.86
C ARG A 59 -9.58 14.22 -2.06
N ARG A 60 -9.70 14.04 -0.74
CA ARG A 60 -10.40 14.99 0.14
C ARG A 60 -9.70 16.36 0.14
N ARG A 61 -8.40 16.44 -0.15
CA ARG A 61 -7.67 17.72 -0.14
C ARG A 61 -6.80 17.96 -1.36
N TYR A 62 -6.30 16.89 -1.98
CA TYR A 62 -5.31 16.96 -3.04
C TYR A 62 -5.69 16.09 -4.23
N TRP A 63 -5.57 16.65 -5.42
CA TRP A 63 -5.67 15.94 -6.68
C TRP A 63 -4.29 15.79 -7.31
N VAL A 64 -3.61 14.70 -6.99
CA VAL A 64 -2.30 14.37 -7.60
C VAL A 64 -2.54 13.82 -9.01
N ILE A 65 -1.91 14.43 -10.01
CA ILE A 65 -1.89 13.90 -11.39
C ILE A 65 -1.27 12.49 -11.35
N ARG A 66 -1.89 11.49 -11.97
CA ARG A 66 -1.46 10.07 -11.82
C ARG A 66 -1.42 9.61 -10.34
N GLY A 67 -2.30 10.16 -9.50
CA GLY A 67 -2.30 9.91 -8.06
C GLY A 67 -2.45 8.43 -7.68
N ARG A 68 -3.14 7.61 -8.49
CA ARG A 68 -3.21 6.16 -8.25
C ARG A 68 -1.84 5.49 -8.32
N GLN A 69 -1.01 5.89 -9.29
CA GLN A 69 0.35 5.40 -9.45
C GLN A 69 1.24 5.88 -8.29
N ALA A 70 1.09 7.13 -7.86
CA ALA A 70 1.80 7.65 -6.70
C ALA A 70 1.47 6.87 -5.42
N VAL A 71 0.18 6.59 -5.17
CA VAL A 71 -0.26 5.76 -4.03
C VAL A 71 0.29 4.34 -4.14
N LYS A 72 0.21 3.68 -5.30
CA LYS A 72 0.80 2.35 -5.51
C LYS A 72 2.30 2.32 -5.20
N ARG A 73 3.04 3.34 -5.65
CA ARG A 73 4.48 3.48 -5.38
C ARG A 73 4.73 3.60 -3.88
N CYS A 74 3.97 4.45 -3.19
CA CYS A 74 4.04 4.64 -1.74
C CYS A 74 3.82 3.32 -0.97
N ILE A 75 2.73 2.60 -1.27
CA ILE A 75 2.39 1.35 -0.60
C ILE A 75 3.48 0.29 -0.84
N ARG A 76 3.97 0.15 -2.08
CA ARG A 76 5.05 -0.79 -2.42
C ARG A 76 6.36 -0.48 -1.68
N SER A 77 6.65 0.79 -1.41
CA SER A 77 7.80 1.21 -0.62
C SER A 77 7.58 1.17 0.90
N CYS A 78 6.35 1.02 1.37
CA CYS A 78 6.03 1.01 2.80
C CYS A 78 6.54 -0.28 3.46
N ILE A 79 7.36 -0.13 4.50
CA ILE A 79 7.93 -1.27 5.24
C ILE A 79 6.83 -2.02 5.99
N THR A 80 5.88 -1.32 6.62
CA THR A 80 4.75 -1.92 7.34
C THR A 80 3.90 -2.79 6.40
N CYS A 81 3.48 -2.25 5.26
CA CYS A 81 2.72 -3.03 4.27
C CYS A 81 3.54 -4.20 3.73
N ARG A 82 4.83 -4.01 3.43
CA ARG A 82 5.67 -5.10 2.92
C ARG A 82 5.81 -6.24 3.92
N ARG A 83 5.89 -5.94 5.22
CA ARG A 83 5.90 -6.96 6.28
C ARG A 83 4.56 -7.67 6.38
N GLN A 84 3.45 -6.94 6.34
CA GLN A 84 2.10 -7.49 6.45
C GLN A 84 1.71 -8.34 5.23
N ASP A 85 2.04 -7.87 4.02
CA ASP A 85 1.77 -8.56 2.75
C ASP A 85 2.84 -9.62 2.42
N GLY A 86 3.84 -9.78 3.29
CA GLY A 86 4.92 -10.74 3.13
C GLY A 86 4.35 -12.15 3.08
N ARG A 87 4.50 -12.81 1.93
CA ARG A 87 4.10 -14.22 1.80
C ARG A 87 5.08 -15.09 2.59
N PRO A 88 4.59 -16.15 3.27
CA PRO A 88 5.48 -17.12 3.85
C PRO A 88 6.37 -17.70 2.75
N PHE A 89 7.63 -17.98 3.10
CA PHE A 89 8.48 -18.76 2.23
C PHE A 89 7.83 -20.13 2.07
N CYS A 90 7.47 -20.46 0.82
CA CYS A 90 6.98 -21.78 0.47
C CYS A 90 8.18 -22.54 -0.12
N PRO A 91 8.90 -23.34 0.68
CA PRO A 91 10.00 -24.14 0.16
C PRO A 91 9.47 -25.09 -0.91
N LEU A 92 10.20 -25.22 -2.01
CA LEU A 92 9.99 -26.33 -2.93
C LEU A 92 10.39 -27.61 -2.17
N MET A 93 9.42 -28.45 -1.84
CA MET A 93 9.72 -29.72 -1.18
C MET A 93 10.34 -30.67 -2.21
N SER A 94 11.51 -31.22 -1.88
CA SER A 94 12.08 -32.32 -2.65
C SER A 94 11.36 -33.63 -2.33
N GLU A 95 11.65 -34.67 -3.11
CA GLU A 95 11.30 -36.03 -2.75
C GLU A 95 11.78 -36.36 -1.33
N LEU A 96 10.99 -37.17 -0.62
CA LEU A 96 11.34 -37.64 0.71
C LEU A 96 12.57 -38.57 0.62
N PRO A 97 13.53 -38.48 1.55
CA PRO A 97 14.62 -39.45 1.63
C PRO A 97 14.07 -40.88 1.80
N VAL A 98 14.75 -41.88 1.25
CA VAL A 98 14.34 -43.29 1.33
C VAL A 98 14.06 -43.74 2.77
N ALA A 99 14.90 -43.34 3.72
CA ALA A 99 14.74 -43.63 5.14
C ALA A 99 13.43 -43.10 5.77
N ARG A 100 12.68 -42.21 5.10
CA ARG A 100 11.36 -41.71 5.54
C ARG A 100 10.18 -42.50 4.98
N VAL A 101 10.40 -43.33 3.96
CA VAL A 101 9.35 -44.06 3.24
C VAL A 101 9.55 -45.58 3.27
N GLU A 102 10.76 -46.04 3.57
CA GLU A 102 11.05 -47.47 3.73
C GLU A 102 10.47 -47.99 5.06
N PRO A 103 9.71 -49.10 5.06
CA PRO A 103 9.20 -49.70 6.30
C PRO A 103 10.34 -50.22 7.15
N THR A 104 10.44 -49.76 8.41
CA THR A 104 11.47 -50.22 9.36
C THR A 104 10.89 -50.53 10.73
N PHE A 105 11.66 -51.22 11.56
CA PHE A 105 11.30 -51.46 12.96
C PHE A 105 11.33 -50.15 13.77
N PRO A 106 10.60 -50.10 14.90
CA PRO A 106 10.67 -48.95 15.81
C PRO A 106 12.13 -48.59 16.15
N PHE A 107 12.44 -47.28 16.10
CA PHE A 107 13.79 -46.74 16.32
C PHE A 107 14.86 -47.13 15.26
N GLY A 108 14.47 -47.65 14.09
CA GLY A 108 15.39 -47.97 12.99
C GLY A 108 16.06 -46.75 12.35
N HIS A 109 15.44 -45.58 12.45
CA HIS A 109 16.01 -44.29 12.07
C HIS A 109 15.79 -43.27 13.19
N VAL A 110 16.86 -42.59 13.62
CA VAL A 110 16.82 -41.59 14.69
C VAL A 110 17.49 -40.31 14.17
N GLY A 111 16.87 -39.15 14.43
CA GLY A 111 17.46 -37.84 14.18
C GLY A 111 17.89 -37.18 15.49
N LEU A 112 19.05 -36.54 15.50
CA LEU A 112 19.55 -35.72 16.60
C LEU A 112 19.69 -34.28 16.10
N ASP A 113 19.27 -33.31 16.92
CA ASP A 113 19.46 -31.86 16.70
C ASP A 113 19.92 -31.23 18.03
N PHE A 114 20.69 -30.13 17.97
CA PHE A 114 21.37 -29.52 19.13
C PHE A 114 20.87 -28.11 19.46
#